data_AF-A0A1F8LDH3-F1
#
_entry.id   AF-A0A1F8LDH3-F1
#
_cell.length_a   1.000
_cell.length_b   1.000
_cell.length_c   1.000
_cell.angle_alpha   90.00
_cell.angle_beta   90.00
_cell.angle_gamma   90.00
#
_symmetry.space_group_name_H-M   'P 1'
#
loop_
_entity.id
_entity.type
_entity.pdbx_description
1 polymer ?
#
loop_
_entity_poly.entity_id
_entity_poly.type
_entity_poly.pdbx_seq_one_letter_code
_entity_poly.pdbx_strand_id
1 'polypeptide(L)'
;MELGQVLPIALAGLLAVALLALLRRAGATVARVREVEGFRHAVSALEQEVDRQLGGWIERIDAVRRGQAQPGEVVDDFAAALRTLDGFAGASRAIETPPAFVPTQDAYTAELERAARSLAMVEHGCRVLVSAGGHHRQLEATTAIKRGYLNLLHSRTALQEHAELIATARDPLQHRWRTSRI
;
A
#
# COMPACT_ATOMS: atom_id res chain seq x y z
N MET A 1 62.52 -8.59 -18.73
CA MET A 1 61.64 -9.54 -18.03
C MET A 1 61.43 -10.72 -18.97
N GLU A 2 61.79 -11.92 -18.53
CA GLU A 2 61.48 -13.16 -19.25
C GLU A 2 59.96 -13.24 -19.46
N LEU A 3 59.52 -13.67 -20.65
CA LEU A 3 58.09 -13.83 -21.00
C LEU A 3 57.34 -14.71 -19.97
N GLY A 4 58.07 -15.63 -19.33
CA GLY A 4 57.58 -16.48 -18.23
C GLY A 4 57.19 -15.75 -16.94
N GLN A 5 57.65 -14.51 -16.71
CA GLN A 5 57.26 -13.70 -15.54
C GLN A 5 56.11 -12.73 -15.85
N VAL A 6 56.02 -12.26 -17.10
CA VAL A 6 54.94 -11.33 -17.52
C VAL A 6 53.59 -12.05 -17.56
N LEU A 7 53.56 -13.30 -18.03
CA LEU A 7 52.35 -14.09 -18.17
C LEU A 7 51.59 -14.32 -16.84
N PRO A 8 52.22 -14.80 -15.74
CA PRO A 8 51.51 -15.01 -14.47
C PRO A 8 51.02 -13.69 -13.85
N ILE A 9 51.77 -12.58 -14.02
CA ILE A 9 51.35 -11.26 -13.54
C ILE A 9 50.13 -10.76 -14.31
N ALA A 10 50.14 -10.88 -15.64
CA ALA A 10 49.00 -10.53 -16.49
C ALA A 10 47.76 -11.38 -16.16
N LEU A 11 47.94 -12.69 -15.96
CA LEU A 11 46.86 -13.60 -15.58
C LEU A 11 46.28 -13.26 -14.20
N ALA A 12 47.13 -12.97 -13.21
CA ALA A 12 46.69 -12.54 -11.88
C ALA A 12 45.92 -11.22 -11.93
N GLY A 13 46.37 -10.25 -12.74
CA GLY A 13 45.65 -8.99 -12.95
C GLY A 13 44.27 -9.22 -13.59
N LEU A 14 44.19 -10.10 -14.60
CA LEU A 14 42.93 -10.43 -15.26
C LEU A 14 41.96 -11.15 -14.31
N LEU A 15 42.47 -12.06 -13.47
CA LEU A 15 41.71 -12.72 -12.42
C LEU A 15 41.18 -11.72 -11.38
N ALA A 16 42.01 -10.76 -10.96
CA ALA A 16 41.62 -9.72 -10.01
C ALA A 16 40.51 -8.82 -10.58
N VAL A 17 40.61 -8.42 -11.85
CA VAL A 17 39.56 -7.66 -12.55
C VAL A 17 38.26 -8.47 -12.66
N ALA A 18 38.35 -9.74 -13.03
CA ALA A 18 37.19 -10.63 -13.10
C ALA A 18 36.52 -10.80 -11.73
N LEU A 19 37.32 -10.96 -10.66
CA LEU A 19 36.83 -11.05 -9.29
C LEU A 19 36.14 -9.74 -8.85
N LEU A 20 36.75 -8.58 -9.12
CA LEU A 20 36.13 -7.28 -8.83
C LEU A 20 34.81 -7.11 -9.57
N ALA A 21 34.75 -7.52 -10.85
CA ALA A 21 33.51 -7.46 -11.63
C ALA A 21 32.43 -8.38 -11.04
N LEU A 22 32.79 -9.60 -10.61
CA LEU A 22 31.89 -10.53 -9.92
C LEU A 22 31.37 -9.95 -8.60
N LEU A 23 32.26 -9.39 -7.77
CA LEU A 23 31.88 -8.75 -6.51
C LEU A 23 30.94 -7.56 -6.71
N ARG A 24 31.20 -6.71 -7.71
CA ARG A 24 30.29 -5.61 -8.08
C ARG A 24 28.92 -6.11 -8.51
N ARG A 25 28.87 -7.18 -9.31
CA ARG A 25 27.59 -7.78 -9.74
C ARG A 25 26.85 -8.41 -8.56
N ALA A 26 27.55 -9.14 -7.70
CA ALA A 26 26.96 -9.71 -6.49
C ALA A 26 26.38 -8.62 -5.58
N GLY A 27 27.14 -7.54 -5.33
CA GLY A 27 26.69 -6.40 -4.54
C GLY A 27 25.45 -5.71 -5.14
N ALA A 28 25.41 -5.52 -6.46
CA ALA A 28 24.26 -4.94 -7.15
C ALA A 28 22.99 -5.83 -7.11
N THR A 29 23.15 -7.14 -7.00
CA THR A 29 22.02 -8.07 -6.79
C THR A 29 21.53 -8.01 -5.35
N VAL A 30 22.45 -8.02 -4.37
CA VAL A 30 22.10 -7.92 -2.94
C VAL A 30 21.38 -6.61 -2.63
N ALA A 31 21.85 -5.50 -3.20
CA ALA A 31 21.20 -4.19 -3.03
C ALA A 31 19.74 -4.21 -3.51
N ARG A 32 19.48 -4.80 -4.69
CA ARG A 32 18.12 -4.92 -5.23
C ARG A 32 17.21 -5.82 -4.39
N VAL A 33 17.74 -6.93 -3.89
CA VAL A 33 16.97 -7.81 -2.99
C VAL A 33 16.59 -7.06 -1.72
N ARG A 34 17.52 -6.29 -1.14
CA ARG A 34 17.25 -5.46 0.04
C ARG A 34 16.22 -4.37 -0.22
N GLU A 35 16.27 -3.74 -1.39
CA GLU A 35 15.30 -2.72 -1.81
C GLU A 35 13.87 -3.30 -1.88
N VAL A 36 13.71 -4.44 -2.54
CA VAL A 36 12.40 -5.13 -2.65
C VAL A 36 11.90 -5.60 -1.29
N GLU A 37 12.77 -6.15 -0.44
CA GLU A 37 12.38 -6.61 0.89
C GLU A 37 12.01 -5.44 1.81
N GLY A 38 12.76 -4.35 1.75
CA GLY A 38 12.44 -3.12 2.47
C GLY A 38 11.08 -2.53 2.05
N PHE A 39 10.83 -2.50 0.75
CA PHE A 39 9.53 -2.10 0.19
C PHE A 39 8.38 -2.98 0.71
N ARG A 40 8.52 -4.31 0.64
CA ARG A 40 7.50 -5.26 1.12
C ARG A 40 7.21 -5.09 2.61
N HIS A 41 8.25 -4.95 3.43
CA HIS A 41 8.09 -4.73 4.85
C HIS A 41 7.38 -3.40 5.14
N ALA A 42 7.72 -2.32 4.42
CA ALA A 42 7.06 -1.03 4.58
C ALA A 42 5.57 -1.08 4.22
N VAL A 43 5.23 -1.71 3.08
CA VAL A 43 3.83 -1.90 2.66
C VAL A 43 3.07 -2.79 3.63
N SER A 44 3.66 -3.89 4.10
CA SER A 44 3.01 -4.80 5.05
C SER A 44 2.76 -4.12 6.40
N ALA A 45 3.70 -3.33 6.90
CA ALA A 45 3.51 -2.57 8.13
C ALA A 45 2.40 -1.52 7.99
N LEU A 46 2.36 -0.82 6.85
CA LEU A 46 1.29 0.13 6.54
C LEU A 46 -0.07 -0.55 6.45
N GLU A 47 -0.15 -1.69 5.75
CA GLU A 47 -1.40 -2.43 5.57
C GLU A 47 -1.96 -2.95 6.89
N GLN A 48 -1.13 -3.50 7.78
CA GLN A 48 -1.58 -3.95 9.09
C GLN A 48 -2.19 -2.82 9.91
N GLU A 49 -1.57 -1.64 9.86
CA GLU A 49 -2.10 -0.46 10.55
C GLU A 49 -3.40 0.05 9.92
N VAL A 50 -3.46 0.09 8.58
CA VAL A 50 -4.67 0.46 7.84
C VAL A 50 -5.82 -0.49 8.13
N ASP A 51 -5.60 -1.80 8.07
CA ASP A 51 -6.63 -2.82 8.32
C ASP A 51 -7.20 -2.70 9.73
N ARG A 52 -6.31 -2.52 10.72
CA ARG A 52 -6.69 -2.33 12.12
C ARG A 52 -7.58 -1.11 12.31
N GLN A 53 -7.24 0.02 11.69
CA GLN A 53 -8.03 1.26 11.79
C GLN A 53 -9.36 1.16 11.02
N LEU A 54 -9.31 0.66 9.78
CA LEU A 54 -10.50 0.46 8.95
C LEU A 54 -11.50 -0.48 9.64
N GLY A 55 -11.03 -1.59 10.24
CA GLY A 55 -11.87 -2.50 11.00
C GLY A 55 -12.65 -1.80 12.10
N GLY A 56 -11.95 -0.99 12.92
CA GLY A 56 -12.59 -0.22 13.99
C GLY A 56 -13.59 0.82 13.49
N TRP A 57 -13.33 1.48 12.36
CA TRP A 57 -14.28 2.44 11.78
C TRP A 57 -15.49 1.74 11.16
N ILE A 58 -15.30 0.64 10.44
CA ILE A 58 -16.37 -0.17 9.83
C ILE A 58 -17.36 -0.62 10.91
N GLU A 59 -16.87 -1.09 12.07
CA GLU A 59 -17.72 -1.49 13.19
C GLU A 59 -18.56 -0.33 13.74
N ARG A 60 -17.96 0.87 13.93
CA ARG A 60 -18.69 2.06 14.40
C ARG A 60 -19.72 2.53 13.38
N ILE A 61 -19.38 2.51 12.10
CA ILE A 61 -20.32 2.85 11.02
C ILE A 61 -21.48 1.86 11.00
N ASP A 62 -21.21 0.56 11.18
CA ASP A 62 -22.28 -0.44 11.25
C ASP A 62 -23.19 -0.23 12.46
N ALA A 63 -22.63 0.16 13.61
CA ALA A 63 -23.42 0.51 14.79
C ALA A 63 -24.38 1.70 14.52
N VAL A 64 -23.91 2.77 13.87
CA VAL A 64 -24.78 3.89 13.43
C VAL A 64 -25.83 3.41 12.43
N ARG A 65 -25.41 2.63 11.42
CA ARG A 65 -26.29 2.08 10.38
C ARG A 65 -27.42 1.23 10.95
N ARG A 66 -27.17 0.52 12.06
CA ARG A 66 -28.15 -0.31 12.79
C ARG A 66 -28.92 0.45 13.86
N GLY A 67 -28.64 1.75 14.07
CA GLY A 67 -29.27 2.55 15.13
C GLY A 67 -28.81 2.18 16.54
N GLN A 68 -27.66 1.53 16.68
CA GLN A 68 -27.04 1.15 17.95
C GLN A 68 -26.13 2.24 18.53
N ALA A 69 -25.74 3.23 17.71
CA ALA A 69 -24.97 4.40 18.11
C ALA A 69 -25.61 5.67 17.52
N GLN A 70 -25.54 6.80 18.21
CA GLN A 70 -26.11 8.04 17.71
C GLN A 70 -25.14 8.71 16.73
N PRO A 71 -25.62 9.24 15.58
CA PRO A 71 -24.76 9.91 14.60
C PRO A 71 -23.95 11.08 15.18
N GLY A 72 -24.50 11.80 16.16
CA GLY A 72 -23.83 12.93 16.81
C GLY A 72 -22.65 12.52 17.70
N GLU A 73 -22.61 11.29 18.19
CA GLU A 73 -21.53 10.79 19.07
C GLU A 73 -20.27 10.43 18.29
N VAL A 74 -20.39 10.15 16.97
CA VAL A 74 -19.30 9.61 16.16
C VAL A 74 -18.81 10.55 15.05
N VAL A 75 -19.48 11.68 14.84
CA VAL A 75 -19.20 12.57 13.69
C VAL A 75 -17.79 13.19 13.75
N ASP A 76 -17.36 13.61 14.94
CA ASP A 76 -16.03 14.19 15.14
C ASP A 76 -14.93 13.11 15.02
N ASP A 77 -15.23 11.88 15.46
CA ASP A 77 -14.36 10.72 15.29
C ASP A 77 -14.15 10.39 13.81
N PHE A 78 -15.20 10.46 12.98
CA PHE A 78 -15.08 10.25 11.54
C PHE A 78 -14.31 11.36 10.85
N ALA A 79 -14.47 12.61 11.28
CA ALA A 79 -13.65 13.72 10.78
C ALA A 79 -12.16 13.52 11.12
N ALA A 80 -11.84 12.96 12.29
CA ALA A 80 -10.48 12.59 12.65
C ALA A 80 -9.96 11.40 11.82
N ALA A 81 -10.78 10.37 11.64
CA ALA A 81 -10.46 9.20 10.84
C ALA A 81 -10.17 9.54 9.36
N LEU A 82 -10.84 10.54 8.78
CA LEU A 82 -10.52 11.06 7.45
C LEU A 82 -9.10 11.58 7.35
N ARG A 83 -8.67 12.40 8.31
CA ARG A 83 -7.28 12.91 8.35
C ARG A 83 -6.28 11.77 8.49
N THR A 84 -6.62 10.72 9.23
CA THR A 84 -5.78 9.52 9.35
C THR A 84 -5.66 8.78 8.01
N LEU A 85 -6.76 8.60 7.27
CA LEU A 85 -6.71 8.00 5.93
C LEU A 85 -5.89 8.82 4.93
N ASP A 86 -6.03 10.14 4.95
CA ASP A 86 -5.20 11.03 4.13
C ASP A 86 -3.71 10.88 4.49
N GLY A 87 -3.42 10.73 5.79
CA GLY A 87 -2.09 10.41 6.31
C GLY A 87 -1.55 9.07 5.77
N PHE A 88 -2.38 8.02 5.73
CA PHE A 88 -2.00 6.73 5.15
C PHE A 88 -1.75 6.80 3.65
N ALA A 89 -2.58 7.54 2.89
CA ALA A 89 -2.33 7.76 1.47
C ALA A 89 -1.02 8.52 1.24
N GLY A 90 -0.73 9.51 2.08
CA GLY A 90 0.56 10.22 2.10
C GLY A 90 1.73 9.29 2.42
N ALA A 91 1.60 8.44 3.43
CA ALA A 91 2.60 7.46 3.81
C ALA A 91 2.87 6.46 2.69
N SER A 92 1.81 5.95 2.03
CA SER A 92 1.94 5.02 0.91
C SER A 92 2.76 5.62 -0.25
N ARG A 93 2.50 6.88 -0.62
CA ARG A 93 3.26 7.60 -1.64
C ARG A 93 4.72 7.84 -1.26
N ALA A 94 5.01 7.98 0.03
CA ALA A 94 6.35 8.24 0.53
C ALA A 94 7.23 6.97 0.55
N ILE A 95 6.65 5.78 0.37
CA ILE A 95 7.41 4.53 0.30
C ILE A 95 8.23 4.49 -1.01
N GLU A 96 9.54 4.33 -0.88
CA GLU A 96 10.44 4.07 -2.01
C GLU A 96 10.00 2.78 -2.71
N THR A 97 9.51 2.92 -3.94
CA THR A 97 8.87 1.81 -4.67
C THR A 97 9.76 1.36 -5.83
N PRO A 98 10.17 0.07 -5.84
CA PRO A 98 10.93 -0.46 -6.95
C PRO A 98 10.10 -0.37 -8.24
N PRO A 99 10.70 -0.09 -9.41
CA PRO A 99 9.96 0.20 -10.66
C PRO A 99 8.93 -0.87 -11.07
N ALA A 100 9.17 -2.13 -10.73
CA ALA A 100 8.26 -3.24 -11.03
C ALA A 100 6.94 -3.20 -10.25
N PHE A 101 6.89 -2.48 -9.12
CA PHE A 101 5.75 -2.43 -8.21
C PHE A 101 4.97 -1.12 -8.29
N VAL A 102 5.45 -0.11 -9.03
CA VAL A 102 4.80 1.20 -9.16
C VAL A 102 3.31 1.08 -9.49
N PRO A 103 2.87 0.28 -10.50
CA PRO A 103 1.44 0.17 -10.79
C PRO A 103 0.61 -0.41 -9.64
N THR A 104 1.17 -1.35 -8.88
CA THR A 104 0.48 -1.96 -7.74
C THR A 104 0.44 -1.03 -6.53
N GLN A 105 1.51 -0.26 -6.29
CA GLN A 105 1.55 0.79 -5.26
C GLN A 105 0.57 1.92 -5.58
N ASP A 106 0.49 2.34 -6.84
CA ASP A 106 -0.48 3.35 -7.29
C ASP A 106 -1.91 2.87 -7.07
N ALA A 107 -2.21 1.60 -7.39
CA ALA A 107 -3.52 1.00 -7.15
C ALA A 107 -3.85 0.93 -5.65
N TYR A 108 -2.90 0.51 -4.82
CA TYR A 108 -3.04 0.51 -3.35
C TYR A 108 -3.33 1.91 -2.81
N THR A 109 -2.58 2.91 -3.27
CA THR A 109 -2.80 4.32 -2.87
C THR A 109 -4.17 4.82 -3.31
N ALA A 110 -4.60 4.50 -4.52
CA ALA A 110 -5.91 4.89 -5.03
C ALA A 110 -7.06 4.30 -4.19
N GLU A 111 -6.90 3.09 -3.67
CA GLU A 111 -7.87 2.47 -2.77
C GLU A 111 -7.91 3.13 -1.38
N LEU A 112 -6.78 3.62 -0.85
CA LEU A 112 -6.78 4.45 0.37
C LEU A 112 -7.57 5.75 0.16
N GLU A 113 -7.38 6.42 -0.97
CA GLU A 113 -8.14 7.64 -1.31
C GLU A 113 -9.63 7.35 -1.55
N ARG A 114 -9.94 6.17 -2.11
CA ARG A 114 -11.31 5.69 -2.27
C ARG A 114 -11.96 5.41 -0.92
N ALA A 115 -11.24 4.81 0.01
CA ALA A 115 -11.68 4.61 1.39
C ALA A 115 -11.96 5.97 2.06
N ALA A 116 -11.08 6.97 1.89
CA ALA A 116 -11.28 8.32 2.43
C ALA A 116 -12.57 8.96 1.89
N ARG A 117 -12.80 8.93 0.56
CA ARG A 117 -14.05 9.43 -0.04
C ARG A 117 -15.29 8.69 0.48
N SER A 118 -15.17 7.39 0.72
CA SER A 118 -16.26 6.57 1.25
C SER A 118 -16.59 6.94 2.70
N LEU A 119 -15.58 7.15 3.53
CA LEU A 119 -15.75 7.63 4.90
C LEU A 119 -16.32 9.05 4.95
N ALA A 120 -15.92 9.94 4.02
CA ALA A 120 -16.45 11.29 3.94
C ALA A 120 -17.95 11.31 3.62
N MET A 121 -18.41 10.36 2.80
CA MET A 121 -19.84 10.17 2.54
C MET A 121 -20.61 9.75 3.79
N VAL A 122 -20.02 8.89 4.64
CA VAL A 122 -20.62 8.47 5.91
C VAL A 122 -20.66 9.62 6.91
N GLU A 123 -19.54 10.33 7.06
CA GLU A 123 -19.39 11.52 7.90
C GLU A 123 -20.45 12.58 7.54
N HIS A 124 -20.58 12.88 6.24
CA HIS A 124 -21.61 13.78 5.74
C HIS A 124 -23.03 13.31 6.09
N GLY A 125 -23.34 12.02 5.87
CA GLY A 125 -24.62 11.45 6.26
C GLY A 125 -24.90 11.59 7.76
N CYS A 126 -23.90 11.41 8.62
CA CYS A 126 -24.05 11.63 10.06
C CYS A 126 -24.36 13.09 10.39
N ARG A 127 -23.64 14.06 9.79
CA ARG A 127 -23.95 15.50 9.95
C ARG A 127 -25.37 15.86 9.50
N VAL A 128 -25.85 15.28 8.40
CA VAL A 128 -27.23 15.51 7.95
C VAL A 128 -28.22 14.94 8.95
N LEU A 129 -27.99 13.73 9.51
CA LEU A 129 -28.89 13.17 10.53
C LEU A 129 -28.93 14.01 11.82
N VAL A 130 -27.80 14.59 12.22
CA VAL A 130 -27.73 15.49 13.40
C VAL A 130 -28.49 16.80 13.15
N SER A 131 -28.46 17.32 11.93
CA SER A 131 -29.01 18.65 11.62
C SER A 131 -30.43 18.63 11.01
N ALA A 132 -30.94 17.47 10.56
CA ALA A 132 -32.17 17.40 9.78
C ALA A 132 -33.44 17.31 10.62
N GLY A 133 -34.35 18.28 10.43
CA GLY A 133 -35.73 18.25 10.94
C GLY A 133 -36.79 17.67 9.99
N GLY A 134 -36.42 16.94 8.92
CA GLY A 134 -37.39 16.46 7.91
C GLY A 134 -37.04 15.12 7.24
N HIS A 135 -38.07 14.36 6.86
CA HIS A 135 -37.98 12.95 6.43
C HIS A 135 -37.15 12.71 5.15
N HIS A 136 -37.22 13.60 4.15
CA HIS A 136 -36.46 13.43 2.90
C HIS A 136 -34.93 13.48 3.12
N ARG A 137 -34.47 14.43 3.94
CA ARG A 137 -33.04 14.55 4.30
C ARG A 137 -32.54 13.36 5.12
N GLN A 138 -33.40 12.75 5.93
CA GLN A 138 -33.06 11.54 6.68
C GLN A 138 -32.86 10.32 5.76
N LEU A 139 -33.69 10.17 4.72
CA LEU A 139 -33.54 9.10 3.73
C LEU A 139 -32.25 9.24 2.92
N GLU A 140 -31.93 10.45 2.47
CA GLU A 140 -30.68 10.76 1.78
C GLU A 140 -29.46 10.43 2.65
N ALA A 141 -29.46 10.91 3.89
CA ALA A 141 -28.39 10.68 4.85
C ALA A 141 -28.17 9.18 5.13
N THR A 142 -29.26 8.44 5.35
CA THR A 142 -29.20 6.99 5.57
C THR A 142 -28.65 6.26 4.34
N THR A 143 -28.97 6.74 3.14
CA THR A 143 -28.47 6.19 1.89
C THR A 143 -26.97 6.46 1.72
N ALA A 144 -26.53 7.68 2.04
CA ALA A 144 -25.11 8.05 2.05
C ALA A 144 -24.30 7.14 3.00
N ILE A 145 -24.79 6.95 4.23
CA ILE A 145 -24.14 6.06 5.22
C ILE A 145 -24.05 4.62 4.69
N LYS A 146 -25.15 4.07 4.16
CA LYS A 146 -25.16 2.69 3.63
C LYS A 146 -24.19 2.51 2.46
N ARG A 147 -24.14 3.46 1.53
CA ARG A 147 -23.25 3.41 0.36
C ARG A 147 -21.79 3.59 0.77
N GLY A 148 -21.51 4.55 1.64
CA GLY A 148 -20.18 4.77 2.18
C GLY A 148 -19.66 3.54 2.93
N TYR A 149 -20.49 2.89 3.74
CA TYR A 149 -20.17 1.64 4.42
C TYR A 149 -19.78 0.51 3.46
N LEU A 150 -20.62 0.24 2.44
CA LEU A 150 -20.33 -0.82 1.46
C LEU A 150 -19.06 -0.52 0.65
N ASN A 151 -18.86 0.73 0.24
CA ASN A 151 -17.66 1.11 -0.49
C ASN A 151 -16.40 0.96 0.37
N LEU A 152 -16.49 1.27 1.67
CA LEU A 152 -15.37 1.11 2.60
C LEU A 152 -15.00 -0.35 2.80
N LEU A 153 -15.98 -1.26 2.87
CA LEU A 153 -15.75 -2.70 2.88
C LEU A 153 -15.00 -3.15 1.61
N HIS A 154 -15.45 -2.70 0.43
CA HIS A 154 -14.79 -3.05 -0.83
C HIS A 154 -13.36 -2.53 -0.90
N SER A 155 -13.12 -1.29 -0.49
CA SER A 155 -11.75 -0.74 -0.46
C SER A 155 -10.87 -1.48 0.54
N ARG A 156 -11.39 -1.90 1.70
CA ARG A 156 -10.63 -2.74 2.65
C ARG A 156 -10.18 -4.05 1.99
N THR A 157 -11.07 -4.75 1.30
CA THR A 157 -10.73 -5.99 0.59
C THR A 157 -9.71 -5.75 -0.52
N ALA A 158 -9.89 -4.70 -1.34
CA ALA A 158 -8.95 -4.37 -2.41
C ALA A 158 -7.55 -4.00 -1.88
N LEU A 159 -7.47 -3.30 -0.74
CA LEU A 159 -6.20 -2.99 -0.07
C LEU A 159 -5.46 -4.25 0.36
N GLN A 160 -6.17 -5.21 0.97
CA GLN A 160 -5.60 -6.50 1.36
C GLN A 160 -5.08 -7.27 0.14
N GLU A 161 -5.86 -7.32 -0.94
CA GLU A 161 -5.47 -7.98 -2.20
C GLU A 161 -4.21 -7.33 -2.81
N HIS A 162 -4.14 -6.00 -2.87
CA HIS A 162 -2.97 -5.30 -3.40
C HIS A 162 -1.72 -5.51 -2.54
N ALA A 163 -1.86 -5.52 -1.21
CA ALA A 163 -0.74 -5.81 -0.31
C ALA A 163 -0.27 -7.26 -0.45
N GLU A 164 -1.18 -8.22 -0.59
CA GLU A 164 -0.83 -9.63 -0.83
C GLU A 164 -0.13 -9.80 -2.18
N LEU A 165 -0.56 -9.11 -3.23
CA LEU A 165 0.12 -9.09 -4.53
C LEU A 165 1.56 -8.58 -4.38
N ILE A 166 1.78 -7.51 -3.62
CA ILE A 166 3.13 -6.97 -3.35
C ILE A 166 3.98 -7.99 -2.57
N ALA A 167 3.40 -8.63 -1.55
CA ALA A 167 4.10 -9.60 -0.71
C ALA A 167 4.51 -10.86 -1.49
N THR A 168 3.63 -11.34 -2.38
CA THR A 168 3.79 -12.64 -3.06
C THR A 168 4.37 -12.55 -4.47
N ALA A 169 4.41 -11.36 -5.07
CA ALA A 169 4.95 -11.18 -6.42
C ALA A 169 6.36 -11.76 -6.52
N ARG A 170 6.54 -12.71 -7.45
CA ARG A 170 7.87 -13.26 -7.73
C ARG A 170 8.75 -12.16 -8.29
N ASP A 171 9.98 -12.10 -7.79
CA ASP A 171 11.01 -11.18 -8.24
C ASP A 171 11.10 -11.18 -9.79
N PRO A 172 10.93 -10.02 -10.46
CA PRO A 172 11.10 -9.89 -11.91
C PRO A 172 12.42 -10.46 -12.45
N LEU A 173 13.44 -10.63 -11.58
CA LEU A 173 14.69 -11.27 -11.93
C LEU A 173 14.53 -12.74 -12.34
N GLN A 174 13.48 -13.47 -11.93
CA GLN A 174 13.25 -14.84 -12.42
C GLN A 174 12.91 -14.90 -13.91
N HIS A 175 12.32 -13.84 -14.48
CA HIS A 175 11.94 -13.82 -15.90
C HIS A 175 13.12 -13.49 -16.84
N ARG A 176 14.07 -12.67 -16.40
CA ARG A 176 15.17 -12.19 -17.27
C ARG A 176 16.20 -13.25 -17.65
N TRP A 177 16.36 -14.31 -16.85
CA TRP A 177 17.25 -15.44 -17.19
C TRP A 177 16.60 -16.48 -18.10
N ARG A 178 15.26 -16.48 -18.22
CA ARG A 178 14.52 -17.42 -19.08
C ARG A 178 14.34 -16.93 -20.51
N THR A 179 14.38 -15.63 -20.76
CA THR A 179 14.19 -15.06 -22.10
C THR A 179 15.48 -14.81 -22.88
N SER A 180 16.65 -15.08 -22.30
CA SER A 180 17.96 -14.97 -22.98
C SER A 180 18.37 -16.26 -23.73
N ARG A 181 17.48 -17.25 -23.85
CA ARG A 181 17.68 -18.48 -24.63
C ARG A 181 16.55 -18.68 -25.63
N ILE A 182 16.35 -17.72 -26.52
CA ILE A 182 15.75 -17.89 -27.85
C ILE A 182 16.52 -16.96 -28.77
#